data_AF-A0A532THB4-F1
#
_entry.id   AF-A0A532THB4-F1
#
_cell.length_a   1.000
_cell.length_b   1.000
_cell.length_c   1.000
_cell.angle_alpha   90.00
_cell.angle_beta   90.00
_cell.angle_gamma   90.00
#
_symmetry.space_group_name_H-M   'P 1'
#
loop_
_entity.id
_entity.type
_entity.pdbx_description
1 polymer ?
#
loop_
_entity_poly.entity_id
_entity_poly.type
_entity_poly.pdbx_seq_one_letter_code
_entity_poly.pdbx_strand_id
1 'polypeptide(L)'
;MIEELIRVRGIGPTAAERLMNAGVKSVEEIAHSKPEELAWIKGIGIVSANSIIQNANELLNLEKGIQNVLNSIKENFAKSCPKCGGDMNERLIILGPERRLRANQCMLCKFYMPM
;
A
#
# COMPACT_ATOMS: atom_id res chain seq x y z
N MET A 1 -3.03 13.65 8.16
CA MET A 1 -2.97 14.88 7.33
C MET A 1 -4.25 14.96 6.52
N ILE A 2 -4.70 16.15 6.08
CA ILE A 2 -6.04 16.31 5.49
C ILE A 2 -6.11 15.55 4.15
N GLU A 3 -4.99 15.55 3.43
CA GLU A 3 -4.75 14.85 2.18
C GLU A 3 -5.04 13.35 2.28
N GLU A 4 -4.79 12.74 3.44
CA GLU A 4 -5.05 11.32 3.67
C GLU A 4 -6.55 11.01 3.58
N LEU A 5 -7.38 11.83 4.20
CA LEU A 5 -8.83 11.63 4.23
C LEU A 5 -9.47 11.96 2.88
N ILE A 6 -8.92 12.92 2.12
CA ILE A 6 -9.39 13.30 0.78
C ILE A 6 -9.28 12.14 -0.23
N ARG A 7 -8.41 11.15 0.02
CA ARG A 7 -8.30 9.95 -0.82
C ARG A 7 -9.61 9.16 -0.86
N VAL A 8 -10.42 9.23 0.19
CA VAL A 8 -11.71 8.55 0.24
C VAL A 8 -12.72 9.31 -0.61
N ARG A 9 -13.27 8.63 -1.63
CA ARG A 9 -14.33 9.19 -2.47
C ARG A 9 -15.49 9.70 -1.61
N GLY A 10 -15.93 10.93 -1.88
CA GLY A 10 -17.01 11.58 -1.12
C GLY A 10 -16.51 12.46 0.04
N ILE A 11 -15.20 12.50 0.30
CA ILE A 11 -14.58 13.44 1.25
C ILE A 11 -13.89 14.56 0.48
N GLY A 12 -14.46 15.77 0.57
CA GLY A 12 -13.78 17.00 0.11
C GLY A 12 -12.94 17.65 1.22
N PRO A 13 -12.15 18.70 0.90
CA PRO A 13 -11.27 19.37 1.87
C PRO A 13 -11.99 19.83 3.14
N THR A 14 -13.18 20.43 3.02
CA THR A 14 -13.97 20.88 4.17
C THR A 14 -14.45 19.74 5.06
N ALA A 15 -14.80 18.59 4.48
CA ALA A 15 -15.20 17.41 5.25
C ALA A 15 -13.99 16.77 5.94
N ALA A 16 -12.86 16.70 5.24
CA ALA A 16 -11.60 16.19 5.78
C ALA A 16 -11.10 17.02 6.98
N GLU A 17 -11.16 18.36 6.91
CA GLU A 17 -10.85 19.23 8.05
C GLU A 17 -11.72 18.94 9.26
N ARG A 18 -13.04 18.77 9.06
CA ARG A 18 -13.99 18.49 10.14
C ARG A 18 -13.77 17.11 10.75
N LEU A 19 -13.49 16.10 9.94
CA LEU A 19 -13.10 14.77 10.39
C LEU A 19 -11.83 14.81 11.24
N MET A 20 -10.81 15.54 10.77
CA MET A 20 -9.57 15.72 11.51
C MET A 20 -9.78 16.42 12.85
N ASN A 21 -10.60 17.48 12.87
CA ASN A 21 -10.97 18.20 14.10
C ASN A 21 -11.79 17.33 15.05
N ALA A 22 -12.57 16.37 14.54
CA ALA A 22 -13.28 15.38 15.32
C ALA A 22 -12.39 14.22 15.80
N GLY A 23 -11.10 14.23 15.45
CA GLY A 23 -10.11 13.24 15.88
C GLY A 23 -9.86 12.11 14.88
N VAL A 24 -10.57 12.07 13.76
CA VAL A 24 -10.41 11.05 12.70
C VAL A 24 -9.27 11.46 11.77
N LYS A 25 -8.18 10.69 11.74
CA LYS A 25 -6.92 11.05 11.09
C LYS A 25 -6.49 10.12 9.96
N SER A 26 -7.13 8.95 9.81
CA SER A 26 -6.78 7.97 8.78
C SER A 26 -7.99 7.36 8.08
N VAL A 27 -7.75 6.74 6.92
CA VAL A 27 -8.77 6.00 6.16
C VAL A 27 -9.26 4.78 6.95
N GLU A 28 -8.38 4.13 7.69
CA GLU A 28 -8.71 2.97 8.55
C GLU A 28 -9.69 3.38 9.64
N GLU A 29 -9.47 4.52 10.30
CA GLU A 29 -10.38 5.01 11.32
C GLU A 29 -11.78 5.26 10.73
N ILE A 30 -11.86 5.86 9.54
CA ILE A 30 -13.14 6.02 8.82
C ILE A 30 -13.78 4.67 8.55
N ALA A 31 -13.03 3.70 8.02
CA ALA A 31 -13.55 2.38 7.64
C ALA A 31 -14.09 1.57 8.84
N HIS A 32 -13.52 1.76 10.03
CA HIS A 32 -13.95 1.11 11.28
C HIS A 32 -14.95 1.92 12.11
N SER A 33 -15.23 3.17 11.74
CA SER A 33 -16.20 4.01 12.43
C SER A 33 -17.62 3.53 12.19
N LYS A 34 -18.52 3.84 13.15
CA LYS A 34 -19.94 3.63 12.93
C LYS A 34 -20.55 4.79 12.14
N PRO A 35 -21.57 4.55 11.30
CA PRO A 35 -22.24 5.62 10.55
C PRO A 35 -22.77 6.74 11.44
N GLU A 36 -23.25 6.40 12.64
CA GLU A 36 -23.75 7.37 13.61
C GLU A 36 -22.63 8.28 14.10
N GLU A 37 -21.45 7.74 14.41
CA GLU A 37 -20.31 8.51 14.91
C GLU A 37 -19.86 9.59 13.89
N LEU A 38 -19.83 9.22 12.60
CA LEU A 38 -19.48 10.17 11.54
C LEU A 38 -20.63 11.15 11.23
N ALA A 39 -21.89 10.74 11.37
CA ALA A 39 -23.04 11.61 11.13
C ALA A 39 -23.22 12.73 12.17
N TRP A 40 -22.59 12.60 13.34
CA TRP A 40 -22.55 13.67 14.34
C TRP A 40 -21.65 14.84 13.92
N ILE A 41 -20.77 14.62 12.94
CA ILE A 41 -19.86 15.65 12.43
C ILE A 41 -20.65 16.58 11.52
N LYS A 42 -20.59 17.88 11.81
CA LYS A 42 -21.33 18.91 11.07
C LYS A 42 -21.11 18.79 9.56
N GLY A 43 -22.20 18.63 8.81
CA GLY A 43 -22.18 18.53 7.35
C GLY A 43 -21.92 17.13 6.79
N ILE A 44 -21.88 16.10 7.63
CA ILE A 44 -21.93 14.70 7.22
C ILE A 44 -23.29 14.16 7.64
N GLY A 45 -24.14 13.82 6.66
CA GLY A 45 -25.42 13.14 6.94
C GLY A 45 -25.23 11.63 7.09
N ILE A 46 -26.21 10.93 7.67
CA ILE A 46 -26.15 9.47 7.88
C ILE A 46 -25.93 8.69 6.57
N VAL A 47 -26.50 9.15 5.45
CA VAL A 47 -26.31 8.55 4.13
C VAL A 47 -24.87 8.76 3.65
N SER A 48 -24.34 9.97 3.82
CA SER A 48 -22.96 10.31 3.47
C SER A 48 -21.97 9.51 4.33
N ALA A 49 -22.23 9.38 5.63
CA ALA A 49 -21.42 8.57 6.54
C ALA A 49 -21.31 7.12 6.07
N ASN A 50 -22.45 6.47 5.77
CA ASN A 50 -22.47 5.12 5.23
C ASN A 50 -21.67 5.00 3.93
N SER A 51 -21.87 5.93 2.99
CA SER A 51 -21.16 5.90 1.70
C SER A 51 -19.65 6.11 1.88
N ILE A 52 -19.23 7.02 2.75
CA ILE A 52 -17.83 7.29 3.04
C ILE A 52 -17.16 6.07 3.70
N ILE A 53 -17.81 5.41 4.65
CA ILE A 53 -17.31 4.17 5.27
C ILE A 53 -17.15 3.07 4.21
N GLN A 54 -18.14 2.90 3.34
CA GLN A 54 -18.06 1.93 2.25
C GLN A 54 -16.89 2.23 1.30
N ASN A 55 -16.74 3.49 0.90
CA ASN A 55 -15.66 3.92 0.01
C ASN A 55 -14.28 3.77 0.67
N ALA A 56 -14.17 4.02 1.97
CA ALA A 56 -12.94 3.80 2.73
C ALA A 56 -12.56 2.31 2.76
N ASN A 57 -13.53 1.42 3.02
CA ASN A 57 -13.32 -0.02 2.98
C ASN A 57 -12.90 -0.51 1.59
N GLU A 58 -13.52 0.01 0.53
CA GLU A 58 -13.15 -0.30 -0.86
C GLU A 58 -11.70 0.13 -1.15
N LEU A 59 -11.31 1.35 -0.76
CA LEU A 59 -9.95 1.86 -0.92
C LEU A 59 -8.92 0.95 -0.23
N LEU A 60 -9.16 0.59 1.04
CA LEU A 60 -8.26 -0.27 1.81
C LEU A 60 -8.13 -1.67 1.20
N ASN A 61 -9.22 -2.21 0.65
CA ASN A 61 -9.19 -3.51 -0.02
C ASN A 61 -8.39 -3.47 -1.33
N LEU A 62 -8.52 -2.40 -2.11
CA LEU A 62 -7.72 -2.19 -3.32
C LEU A 62 -6.24 -2.10 -2.99
N GLU A 63 -5.88 -1.34 -1.96
CA GLU A 63 -4.49 -1.17 -1.53
C GLU A 63 -3.87 -2.48 -1.04
N LYS A 64 -4.61 -3.26 -0.25
CA LYS A 64 -4.20 -4.62 0.16
C LYS A 64 -4.03 -5.54 -1.04
N GLY A 65 -4.95 -5.49 -2.00
CA GLY A 65 -4.86 -6.28 -3.24
C GLY A 65 -3.59 -5.98 -4.03
N ILE A 66 -3.30 -4.69 -4.25
CA ILE A 66 -2.08 -4.24 -4.92
C ILE A 66 -0.84 -4.71 -4.15
N GLN A 67 -0.82 -4.53 -2.82
CA GLN A 67 0.31 -4.94 -2.01
C GLN A 67 0.57 -6.44 -2.07
N ASN A 68 -0.49 -7.27 -2.06
CA ASN A 68 -0.38 -8.72 -2.21
C ASN A 68 0.21 -9.09 -3.57
N VAL A 69 -0.26 -8.48 -4.66
CA VAL A 69 0.28 -8.69 -6.00
C VAL A 69 1.76 -8.31 -6.07
N LEU A 70 2.13 -7.14 -5.52
CA LEU A 70 3.53 -6.70 -5.48
C LEU A 70 4.42 -7.65 -4.68
N ASN A 71 3.92 -8.18 -3.56
CA ASN A 71 4.63 -9.17 -2.76
C ASN A 71 4.85 -10.47 -3.55
N SER A 72 3.81 -10.99 -4.23
CA SER A 72 3.95 -12.17 -5.08
C SER A 72 4.93 -11.95 -6.24
N ILE A 73 4.94 -10.77 -6.85
CA ILE A 73 5.91 -10.42 -7.91
C ILE A 73 7.34 -10.44 -7.36
N LYS A 74 7.57 -9.84 -6.18
CA LYS A 74 8.89 -9.84 -5.53
C LYS A 74 9.38 -11.26 -5.23
N GLU A 75 8.50 -12.11 -4.70
CA GLU A 75 8.84 -13.52 -4.41
C GLU A 75 9.16 -14.31 -5.67
N ASN A 76 8.42 -14.08 -6.76
CA ASN A 76 8.68 -14.74 -8.03
C ASN A 76 10.02 -14.31 -8.63
N PHE A 77 10.37 -13.02 -8.57
CA PHE A 77 11.67 -12.54 -9.07
C PHE A 77 12.86 -13.01 -8.23
N ALA A 78 12.64 -13.36 -6.96
CA ALA A 78 13.69 -14.00 -6.17
C ALA A 78 14.01 -15.42 -6.65
N LYS A 79 13.04 -16.12 -7.26
CA LYS A 79 13.19 -17.51 -7.75
C LYS A 79 13.56 -17.56 -9.24
N SER A 80 12.93 -16.71 -10.04
CA SER A 80 13.04 -16.70 -11.51
C SER A 80 13.52 -15.35 -12.02
N CYS A 81 14.48 -15.38 -12.94
CA CYS A 81 15.12 -14.18 -13.45
C CYS A 81 14.13 -13.24 -14.14
N PRO A 82 14.04 -11.95 -13.76
CA PRO A 82 13.12 -10.99 -14.39
C PRO A 82 13.49 -10.69 -15.85
N LYS A 83 14.71 -11.00 -16.29
CA LYS A 83 15.19 -10.74 -17.66
C LYS A 83 14.85 -11.88 -18.63
N CYS A 84 14.95 -13.14 -18.19
CA CYS A 84 14.83 -14.29 -19.10
C CYS A 84 14.04 -15.48 -18.54
N GLY A 85 13.48 -15.38 -17.33
CA GLY A 85 12.71 -16.45 -16.67
C GLY A 85 13.51 -17.62 -16.11
N GLY A 86 14.83 -17.66 -16.30
CA GLY A 86 15.68 -18.75 -15.80
C GLY A 86 15.92 -18.72 -14.29
N ASP A 87 16.24 -19.86 -13.70
CA ASP A 87 16.49 -20.00 -12.26
C ASP A 87 17.63 -19.10 -11.78
N MET A 88 17.53 -18.66 -10.51
CA MET A 88 18.51 -17.81 -9.86
C MET A 88 19.18 -18.52 -8.67
N ASN A 89 20.48 -18.26 -8.48
CA ASN A 89 21.25 -18.73 -7.33
C ASN A 89 21.91 -17.55 -6.61
N GLU A 90 22.02 -17.64 -5.29
CA GLU A 90 22.74 -16.65 -4.49
C GLU A 90 24.24 -16.65 -4.86
N ARG A 91 24.80 -15.44 -5.01
CA ARG A 91 26.21 -15.17 -5.29
C ARG A 91 26.69 -13.97 -4.49
N LEU A 92 27.99 -13.96 -4.19
CA LEU A 92 28.68 -12.80 -3.62
C LEU A 92 29.43 -12.06 -4.73
N ILE A 93 29.05 -10.81 -4.99
CA ILE A 93 29.78 -9.91 -5.88
C ILE A 93 30.91 -9.26 -5.08
N ILE A 94 32.14 -9.39 -5.57
CA ILE A 94 33.32 -8.79 -4.96
C ILE A 94 33.36 -7.31 -5.33
N LEU A 95 33.27 -6.42 -4.33
CA LEU A 95 33.35 -4.97 -4.54
C LEU A 95 34.65 -4.35 -4.02
N GLY A 96 35.49 -5.14 -3.33
CA GLY A 96 36.77 -4.72 -2.76
C GLY A 96 37.34 -5.80 -1.84
N PRO A 97 38.46 -5.56 -1.15
CA PRO A 97 39.11 -6.57 -0.29
C PRO A 97 38.18 -7.15 0.78
N GLU A 98 37.53 -6.28 1.55
CA GLU A 98 36.60 -6.63 2.66
C GLU A 98 35.12 -6.47 2.30
N ARG A 99 34.81 -6.02 1.08
CA ARG A 99 33.43 -5.72 0.67
C ARG A 99 32.90 -6.78 -0.28
N ARG A 100 31.81 -7.44 0.12
CA ARG A 100 31.03 -8.36 -0.71
C ARG A 100 29.58 -7.91 -0.71
N LEU A 101 28.90 -8.00 -1.86
CA LEU A 101 27.48 -7.76 -2.00
C LEU A 101 26.76 -9.07 -2.29
N ARG A 102 25.74 -9.41 -1.51
CA ARG A 102 24.84 -10.53 -1.81
C ARG A 102 23.93 -10.15 -2.97
N ALA A 103 23.84 -11.03 -3.96
CA ALA A 103 22.97 -10.88 -5.11
C ALA A 103 22.54 -12.24 -5.63
N ASN A 104 21.33 -12.34 -6.15
CA ASN A 104 20.90 -13.50 -6.91
C ASN A 104 21.38 -13.36 -8.36
N GLN A 105 22.05 -14.38 -8.89
CA GLN A 105 22.48 -14.42 -10.28
C GLN A 105 21.69 -15.47 -11.06
N CYS A 106 21.14 -15.07 -12.22
CA CYS A 106 20.50 -15.99 -13.14
C CYS A 106 21.51 -17.01 -13.70
N MET A 107 21.13 -18.29 -13.70
CA MET A 107 21.95 -19.37 -14.24
C MET A 107 22.09 -19.30 -15.77
N LEU A 108 21.07 -18.78 -16.47
CA LEU A 108 21.02 -18.68 -17.93
C LEU A 108 21.70 -17.41 -18.47
N CYS A 109 21.12 -16.23 -18.18
CA CYS A 109 21.57 -14.97 -18.78
C CYS A 109 22.58 -14.18 -17.94
N LYS A 110 22.99 -14.72 -16.78
CA LYS A 110 23.95 -14.11 -15.84
C LYS A 110 23.55 -12.74 -15.28
N PHE A 111 22.28 -12.34 -15.43
CA PHE A 111 21.72 -11.15 -14.79
C PHE A 111 21.84 -11.23 -13.27
N TYR A 112 22.25 -10.14 -12.63
CA TYR A 112 22.34 -10.01 -11.18
C TYR A 112 21.18 -9.18 -10.64
N MET A 113 20.53 -9.68 -9.60
CA MET A 113 19.51 -8.97 -8.83
C MET A 113 20.04 -8.77 -7.41
N PRO A 114 20.23 -7.51 -6.96
CA PRO A 114 20.57 -7.23 -5.57
C PRO A 114 19.50 -7.79 -4.63
N MET A 115 19.92 -8.35 -3.51
CA MET A 115 19.04 -8.80 -2.42
C MET A 115 18.89 -7.71 -1.35
#